data_AF-A0A5J9UWQ4-F1
#
_entry.id   AF-A0A5J9UWQ4-F1
#
_cell.length_a   1.000
_cell.length_b   1.000
_cell.length_c   1.000
_cell.angle_alpha   90.00
_cell.angle_beta   90.00
_cell.angle_gamma   90.00
#
_symmetry.space_group_name_H-M   'P 1'
#
loop_
_entity.id
_entity.type
_entity.pdbx_description
1 polymer ?
#
loop_
_entity_poly.entity_id
_entity_poly.type
_entity_poly.pdbx_seq_one_letter_code
_entity_poly.pdbx_strand_id
1 'polypeptide(L)'
;MAATSPPTRPSVVATGFIRAPSPGPSHVYMTLSRRRRASPRWRPPRCSRDGKPAAKDMVEDETPREPMPETKNEPEEDLQKGDGILGWLRFDSVAADIISIAAPAVLALAANPITALVDTAFVGHIGSAELAAVGASVAVFNLVSKLFNVPLLNVTTSFVAEQQAVDADGSRTRGRDEFSTPQEKSSEQRKILPAVSTSLTLAAGIGLLEMVALIVGSGTLVNVIGIPVVLEFPDFHLCFGTHCVLFMFFHPTTLSGHKSFYLLPKQDSPMRTPAEQFLSLRAYGAPPIIVALAAQGAFRGFLDTKTPLYAVGAGNLLNAVLDAVLIFPLGLGVSGAALATVTSEYLTAFILLWKLNDEVELFSWNTIGGDGIMRYLKSGGLLICRTVAVFLTFTLSTSLATREGPVPMAGYEICLQVWLTISLLNDALALAGQALLASEYAKGNYKQARKVLYRVLQVGGVTGIALAASLFAGFGSLSSLFTDDPAVLDIARSGVWFVTISQPVNAIAFVADGLYYGVSDFAYAAYSTLLAGAISSIFLLVAAPKFGLGGIWAGLTLFMSLRAIAGFWR
;
A
#
# COMPACT_ATOMS: atom_id res chain seq x y z
N MET A 1 -35.67 -40.69 -38.73
CA MET A 1 -36.33 -40.09 -39.91
C MET A 1 -36.47 -38.60 -39.62
N ALA A 2 -35.68 -37.75 -40.27
CA ALA A 2 -36.04 -37.01 -41.50
C ALA A 2 -37.02 -35.85 -41.17
N ALA A 3 -36.65 -34.56 -41.25
CA ALA A 3 -36.31 -33.72 -42.44
C ALA A 3 -37.58 -33.39 -43.27
N THR A 4 -37.77 -32.23 -43.95
CA THR A 4 -36.86 -31.23 -44.60
C THR A 4 -37.41 -29.77 -44.50
N SER A 5 -36.84 -28.81 -45.27
CA SER A 5 -37.14 -27.36 -45.23
C SER A 5 -37.67 -26.71 -46.56
N PRO A 6 -37.15 -25.59 -47.15
CA PRO A 6 -37.95 -24.43 -47.62
C PRO A 6 -37.85 -24.22 -49.18
N PRO A 7 -38.12 -23.05 -49.84
CA PRO A 7 -38.58 -21.69 -49.43
C PRO A 7 -39.65 -21.04 -50.37
N THR A 8 -39.91 -19.72 -50.29
CA THR A 8 -40.13 -18.84 -51.49
C THR A 8 -40.09 -17.30 -51.20
N ARG A 9 -39.77 -16.53 -52.25
CA ARG A 9 -39.79 -15.04 -52.44
C ARG A 9 -39.88 -14.79 -53.96
N PRO A 10 -40.45 -13.67 -54.50
CA PRO A 10 -39.58 -12.59 -55.01
C PRO A 10 -40.20 -11.15 -55.20
N SER A 11 -39.32 -10.17 -55.53
CA SER A 11 -39.46 -8.98 -56.45
C SER A 11 -40.72 -8.06 -56.44
N VAL A 12 -40.68 -6.72 -56.24
CA VAL A 12 -39.97 -5.56 -56.87
C VAL A 12 -40.80 -4.78 -57.93
N VAL A 13 -40.90 -3.45 -57.76
CA VAL A 13 -41.18 -2.31 -58.71
C VAL A 13 -41.40 -1.05 -57.80
N ALA A 14 -40.75 0.13 -57.88
CA ALA A 14 -40.41 1.10 -58.95
C ALA A 14 -41.61 2.00 -59.36
N THR A 15 -41.55 3.32 -59.67
CA THR A 15 -40.45 4.31 -59.84
C THR A 15 -40.99 5.75 -59.68
N GLY A 16 -40.14 6.77 -59.51
CA GLY A 16 -40.51 8.20 -59.66
C GLY A 16 -39.29 9.13 -59.59
N PHE A 17 -39.09 10.04 -60.56
CA PHE A 17 -37.76 10.64 -60.81
C PHE A 17 -37.81 12.02 -61.50
N ILE A 18 -37.13 13.03 -60.92
CA ILE A 18 -36.67 14.29 -61.55
C ILE A 18 -35.33 14.69 -60.86
N ARG A 19 -34.53 15.62 -61.39
CA ARG A 19 -33.43 15.41 -62.37
C ARG A 19 -32.45 16.58 -62.24
N ALA A 20 -31.14 16.33 -62.44
CA ALA A 20 -30.08 17.34 -62.27
C ALA A 20 -29.85 18.21 -63.53
N PRO A 21 -28.92 19.17 -63.45
CA PRO A 21 -27.73 19.05 -64.31
C PRO A 21 -26.40 19.36 -63.60
N SER A 22 -25.29 19.03 -64.28
CA SER A 22 -23.91 19.39 -63.96
C SER A 22 -23.17 19.89 -65.21
N PRO A 23 -22.07 20.64 -65.04
CA PRO A 23 -20.97 20.63 -66.02
C PRO A 23 -19.59 20.39 -65.36
N GLY A 24 -18.56 20.26 -66.21
CA GLY A 24 -17.25 19.69 -65.89
C GLY A 24 -16.07 20.67 -65.61
N PRO A 25 -14.81 20.24 -65.82
CA PRO A 25 -13.66 20.69 -65.03
C PRO A 25 -12.72 21.72 -65.69
N SER A 26 -11.77 22.26 -64.91
CA SER A 26 -10.62 23.06 -65.33
C SER A 26 -9.41 22.85 -64.40
N HIS A 27 -8.19 23.19 -64.85
CA HIS A 27 -6.91 22.68 -64.30
C HIS A 27 -6.10 23.67 -63.43
N VAL A 28 -5.50 23.16 -62.32
CA VAL A 28 -4.08 23.30 -61.86
C VAL A 28 -3.50 24.75 -61.66
N TYR A 29 -2.72 25.17 -60.64
CA TYR A 29 -1.67 24.60 -59.74
C TYR A 29 -1.75 25.20 -58.30
N MET A 30 -1.37 24.45 -57.23
CA MET A 30 -0.26 24.83 -56.32
C MET A 30 0.02 23.83 -55.16
N THR A 31 1.30 23.47 -55.01
CA THR A 31 2.08 23.05 -53.81
C THR A 31 1.39 22.42 -52.58
N LEU A 32 1.69 21.13 -52.34
CA LEU A 32 1.54 20.44 -51.04
C LEU A 32 2.82 20.57 -50.18
N SER A 33 2.73 21.09 -48.95
CA SER A 33 3.83 21.09 -47.97
C SER A 33 3.57 20.12 -46.80
N ARG A 34 4.17 18.91 -46.88
CA ARG A 34 3.84 17.78 -45.99
C ARG A 34 4.73 17.73 -44.73
N ARG A 35 4.42 18.52 -43.70
CA ARG A 35 5.12 18.46 -42.38
C ARG A 35 4.94 17.10 -41.70
N ARG A 36 5.90 16.19 -41.86
CA ARG A 36 6.12 15.05 -40.95
C ARG A 36 6.89 15.54 -39.72
N ARG A 37 6.35 15.37 -38.51
CA ARG A 37 7.18 15.39 -37.29
C ARG A 37 7.90 14.04 -37.19
N ALA A 38 9.22 14.06 -37.07
CA ALA A 38 10.04 12.86 -36.81
C ALA A 38 10.61 12.94 -35.39
N SER A 39 10.79 11.80 -34.73
CA SER A 39 11.35 11.71 -33.39
C SER A 39 12.88 11.85 -33.39
N PRO A 40 13.50 12.48 -32.37
CA PRO A 40 14.95 12.56 -32.26
C PRO A 40 15.54 11.18 -31.91
N ARG A 41 16.43 10.65 -32.75
CA ARG A 41 17.13 9.38 -32.51
C ARG A 41 18.59 9.65 -32.15
N TRP A 42 18.93 9.49 -30.87
CA TRP A 42 20.28 9.73 -30.36
C TRP A 42 21.33 8.85 -31.07
N ARG A 43 22.48 9.45 -31.40
CA ARG A 43 23.74 8.77 -31.79
C ARG A 43 24.92 9.63 -31.31
N PRO A 44 26.02 9.03 -30.83
CA PRO A 44 27.18 9.79 -30.37
C PRO A 44 28.00 10.37 -31.54
N PRO A 45 28.69 11.51 -31.35
CA PRO A 45 29.67 12.02 -32.32
C PRO A 45 30.85 11.04 -32.48
N ARG A 46 31.42 10.98 -33.69
CA ARG A 46 32.67 10.28 -33.98
C ARG A 46 33.73 11.33 -34.30
N CYS A 47 34.87 11.31 -33.61
CA CYS A 47 35.93 12.28 -33.84
C CYS A 47 36.50 12.16 -35.27
N SER A 48 36.82 13.30 -35.89
CA SER A 48 37.68 13.40 -37.06
C SER A 48 38.58 14.63 -36.90
N ARG A 49 39.73 14.62 -37.58
CA ARG A 49 40.75 15.68 -37.53
C ARG A 49 40.49 16.82 -38.52
N ASP A 50 41.26 17.88 -38.31
CA ASP A 50 41.73 18.91 -39.24
C ASP A 50 40.73 19.99 -39.73
N GLY A 51 41.25 21.22 -39.89
CA GLY A 51 40.55 22.35 -40.53
C GLY A 51 40.33 23.61 -39.67
N LYS A 52 41.39 24.38 -39.37
CA LYS A 52 41.24 25.82 -39.07
C LYS A 52 40.97 26.60 -40.37
N PRO A 53 40.26 27.73 -40.30
CA PRO A 53 40.90 29.00 -40.65
C PRO A 53 40.88 30.00 -39.47
N ALA A 54 41.53 31.16 -39.63
CA ALA A 54 41.71 32.12 -38.55
C ALA A 54 41.60 33.58 -39.03
N ALA A 55 40.94 34.40 -38.22
CA ALA A 55 41.12 35.85 -38.06
C ALA A 55 40.75 36.14 -36.58
N LYS A 56 41.48 36.93 -35.77
CA LYS A 56 41.89 38.34 -35.95
C LYS A 56 40.67 39.27 -36.11
N ASP A 57 40.40 40.23 -35.23
CA ASP A 57 41.21 40.85 -34.17
C ASP A 57 40.36 41.20 -32.93
N MET A 58 40.99 41.34 -31.75
CA MET A 58 40.86 42.52 -30.85
C MET A 58 41.68 42.36 -29.56
N VAL A 59 42.65 43.28 -29.41
CA VAL A 59 43.26 43.83 -28.17
C VAL A 59 43.47 42.89 -26.97
N GLU A 60 44.75 42.63 -26.66
CA GLU A 60 45.21 42.18 -25.35
C GLU A 60 45.23 43.37 -24.37
N ASP A 61 44.81 43.14 -23.12
CA ASP A 61 45.16 43.99 -21.98
C ASP A 61 45.57 43.05 -20.83
N GLU A 62 46.81 43.19 -20.36
CA GLU A 62 47.42 42.26 -19.40
C GLU A 62 47.24 42.75 -17.96
N THR A 63 46.34 42.11 -17.22
CA THR A 63 46.40 42.09 -15.75
C THR A 63 46.63 40.66 -15.24
N PRO A 64 47.50 40.43 -14.24
CA PRO A 64 47.88 39.09 -13.83
C PRO A 64 46.68 38.29 -13.31
N ARG A 65 46.61 37.01 -13.69
CA ARG A 65 45.72 36.06 -13.03
C ARG A 65 46.23 35.83 -11.61
N GLU A 66 45.39 36.12 -10.62
CA GLU A 66 45.60 35.55 -9.28
C GLU A 66 45.68 34.03 -9.42
N PRO A 67 46.62 33.35 -8.73
CA PRO A 67 46.58 31.90 -8.65
C PRO A 67 45.27 31.51 -7.98
N MET A 68 44.57 30.50 -8.51
CA MET A 68 43.49 29.85 -7.77
C MET A 68 44.03 29.49 -6.38
N PRO A 69 43.30 29.77 -5.28
CA PRO A 69 43.75 29.36 -3.97
C PRO A 69 43.96 27.85 -3.99
N GLU A 70 45.17 27.40 -3.65
CA GLU A 70 45.46 25.98 -3.52
C GLU A 70 44.40 25.39 -2.60
N THR A 71 43.71 24.34 -3.06
CA THR A 71 42.84 23.55 -2.20
C THR A 71 43.73 22.89 -1.16
N LYS A 72 43.95 23.57 -0.03
CA LYS A 72 44.65 23.02 1.11
C LYS A 72 43.95 21.72 1.45
N ASN A 73 44.71 20.63 1.46
CA ASN A 73 44.25 19.39 2.03
C ASN A 73 44.11 19.63 3.54
N GLU A 74 42.92 20.08 3.96
CA GLU A 74 42.50 19.97 5.34
C GLU A 74 42.63 18.49 5.73
N PRO A 75 43.35 18.16 6.81
CA PRO A 75 43.63 16.77 7.14
C PRO A 75 42.33 16.01 7.44
N GLU A 76 42.33 14.69 7.24
CA GLU A 76 41.19 13.82 7.56
C GLU A 76 41.02 13.58 9.08
N GLU A 77 41.06 14.66 9.87
CA GLU A 77 40.94 14.66 11.33
C GLU A 77 39.53 15.04 11.81
N ASP A 78 38.56 14.14 11.60
CA ASP A 78 37.47 13.97 12.58
C ASP A 78 36.77 12.59 12.52
N LEU A 79 37.53 11.52 12.20
CA LEU A 79 37.06 10.12 12.26
C LEU A 79 37.68 9.33 13.43
N GLN A 80 38.25 9.99 14.43
CA GLN A 80 38.85 9.30 15.58
C GLN A 80 38.84 10.09 16.90
N LYS A 81 37.64 10.25 17.48
CA LYS A 81 37.49 10.40 18.94
C LYS A 81 36.38 9.48 19.46
N GLY A 82 36.68 8.78 20.54
CA GLY A 82 35.86 7.71 21.08
C GLY A 82 34.64 8.20 21.85
N ASP A 83 33.65 8.74 21.15
CA ASP A 83 32.28 8.79 21.66
C ASP A 83 31.78 7.33 21.77
N GLY A 84 31.84 6.78 22.99
CA GLY A 84 31.39 5.42 23.27
C GLY A 84 29.89 5.25 23.06
N ILE A 85 29.35 4.09 23.47
CA ILE A 85 27.91 3.76 23.36
C ILE A 85 27.01 4.89 23.91
N LEU A 86 27.46 5.62 24.93
CA LEU A 86 26.76 6.75 25.53
C LEU A 86 26.74 8.03 24.66
N GLY A 87 27.76 8.25 23.83
CA GLY A 87 27.83 9.35 22.86
C GLY A 87 27.00 9.06 21.61
N TRP A 88 27.06 7.81 21.14
CA TRP A 88 26.18 7.28 20.08
C TRP A 88 24.69 7.52 20.40
N LEU A 89 24.31 7.37 21.68
CA LEU A 89 22.97 7.60 22.23
C LEU A 89 22.58 9.08 22.46
N ARG A 90 23.43 10.08 22.16
CA ARG A 90 23.08 11.49 22.38
C ARG A 90 21.96 11.97 21.45
N PHE A 91 20.97 12.64 22.04
CA PHE A 91 19.92 13.37 21.35
C PHE A 91 20.48 14.66 20.70
N ASP A 92 21.02 14.53 19.49
CA ASP A 92 21.30 15.66 18.58
C ASP A 92 20.01 16.44 18.26
N SER A 93 20.16 17.69 17.77
CA SER A 93 19.07 18.43 17.11
C SER A 93 18.33 17.59 16.06
N VAL A 94 19.07 16.87 15.21
CA VAL A 94 18.49 15.98 14.19
C VAL A 94 17.58 14.89 14.81
N ALA A 95 17.91 14.38 16.01
CA ALA A 95 17.07 13.40 16.69
C ALA A 95 15.81 14.06 17.28
N ALA A 96 15.92 15.29 17.80
CA ALA A 96 14.76 16.08 18.23
C ALA A 96 13.84 16.44 17.05
N ASP A 97 14.39 16.82 15.90
CA ASP A 97 13.64 17.09 14.66
C ASP A 97 12.85 15.84 14.22
N ILE A 98 13.51 14.68 14.13
CA ILE A 98 12.89 13.39 13.82
C ILE A 98 11.71 13.10 14.76
N ILE A 99 11.90 13.27 16.07
CA ILE A 99 10.88 12.98 17.09
C ILE A 99 9.73 14.00 17.03
N SER A 100 10.00 15.27 16.75
CA SER A 100 8.97 16.31 16.60
C SER A 100 8.01 16.03 15.43
N ILE A 101 8.50 15.38 14.37
CA ILE A 101 7.72 14.96 13.20
C ILE A 101 7.03 13.61 13.47
N ALA A 102 7.73 12.66 14.10
CA ALA A 102 7.20 11.32 14.38
C ALA A 102 6.09 11.32 15.44
N ALA A 103 6.19 12.11 16.51
CA ALA A 103 5.22 12.10 17.62
C ALA A 103 3.76 12.37 17.19
N PRO A 104 3.41 13.41 16.41
CA PRO A 104 2.04 13.59 15.92
C PRO A 104 1.63 12.50 14.92
N ALA A 105 2.57 11.93 14.15
CA ALA A 105 2.30 10.82 13.24
C ALA A 105 2.01 9.51 14.00
N VAL A 106 2.67 9.25 15.14
CA VAL A 106 2.37 8.12 16.04
C VAL A 106 0.93 8.22 16.54
N LEU A 107 0.52 9.38 17.06
CA LEU A 107 -0.85 9.59 17.54
C LEU A 107 -1.89 9.40 16.42
N ALA A 108 -1.57 9.84 15.20
CA ALA A 108 -2.46 9.68 14.05
C ALA A 108 -2.58 8.22 13.57
N LEU A 109 -1.46 7.48 13.56
CA LEU A 109 -1.41 6.09 13.06
C LEU A 109 -1.83 5.05 14.11
N ALA A 110 -1.71 5.35 15.40
CA ALA A 110 -2.08 4.42 16.48
C ALA A 110 -3.59 4.15 16.58
N ALA A 111 -4.45 5.05 16.09
CA ALA A 111 -5.90 4.92 16.23
C ALA A 111 -6.45 3.61 15.63
N ASN A 112 -6.03 3.24 14.42
CA ASN A 112 -6.49 2.01 13.73
C ASN A 112 -6.08 0.72 14.46
N PRO A 113 -4.79 0.50 14.80
CA PRO A 113 -4.39 -0.72 15.48
C PRO A 113 -4.85 -0.78 16.94
N ILE A 114 -5.03 0.36 17.64
CA ILE A 114 -5.69 0.38 18.97
C ILE A 114 -7.12 -0.15 18.87
N THR A 115 -7.91 0.32 17.89
CA THR A 115 -9.25 -0.24 17.65
C THR A 115 -9.16 -1.73 17.32
N ALA A 116 -8.32 -2.15 16.38
CA ALA A 116 -8.20 -3.57 16.05
C ALA A 116 -7.71 -4.48 17.21
N LEU A 117 -6.99 -3.95 18.22
CA LEU A 117 -6.77 -4.67 19.49
C LEU A 117 -8.07 -4.82 20.30
N VAL A 118 -8.91 -3.79 20.35
CA VAL A 118 -10.22 -3.83 21.01
C VAL A 118 -11.17 -4.80 20.30
N ASP A 119 -11.26 -4.77 18.98
CA ASP A 119 -12.04 -5.72 18.17
C ASP A 119 -11.61 -7.17 18.48
N THR A 120 -10.30 -7.42 18.46
CA THR A 120 -9.69 -8.74 18.78
C THR A 120 -9.98 -9.15 20.22
N ALA A 121 -9.96 -8.22 21.17
CA ALA A 121 -10.27 -8.47 22.57
C ALA A 121 -11.75 -8.81 22.78
N PHE A 122 -12.68 -8.07 22.17
CA PHE A 122 -14.10 -8.39 22.28
C PHE A 122 -14.44 -9.74 21.65
N VAL A 123 -13.88 -10.07 20.48
CA VAL A 123 -14.07 -11.38 19.85
C VAL A 123 -13.45 -12.50 20.69
N GLY A 124 -12.30 -12.28 21.32
CA GLY A 124 -11.63 -13.28 22.17
C GLY A 124 -12.36 -13.61 23.48
N HIS A 125 -13.30 -12.78 23.92
CA HIS A 125 -14.24 -13.10 25.02
C HIS A 125 -15.50 -13.83 24.54
N ILE A 126 -15.74 -13.98 23.23
CA ILE A 126 -16.81 -14.85 22.71
C ILE A 126 -16.37 -16.31 22.79
N GLY A 127 -15.15 -16.60 22.31
CA GLY A 127 -14.59 -17.93 22.30
C GLY A 127 -13.35 -18.07 21.41
N SER A 128 -12.60 -19.16 21.64
CA SER A 128 -11.34 -19.43 20.94
C SER A 128 -11.52 -19.97 19.51
N ALA A 129 -12.70 -20.51 19.16
CA ALA A 129 -13.03 -20.84 17.77
C ALA A 129 -13.39 -19.59 16.96
N GLU A 130 -14.11 -18.66 17.59
CA GLU A 130 -14.55 -17.39 17.05
C GLU A 130 -13.36 -16.46 16.77
N LEU A 131 -12.44 -16.33 17.73
CA LEU A 131 -11.22 -15.54 17.56
C LEU A 131 -10.32 -16.07 16.44
N ALA A 132 -10.09 -17.39 16.41
CA ALA A 132 -9.31 -18.04 15.37
C ALA A 132 -9.95 -17.91 13.98
N ALA A 133 -11.28 -17.97 13.90
CA ALA A 133 -12.05 -17.77 12.68
C ALA A 133 -11.98 -16.33 12.15
N VAL A 134 -12.11 -15.34 13.04
CA VAL A 134 -11.96 -13.93 12.68
C VAL A 134 -10.55 -13.64 12.18
N GLY A 135 -9.50 -14.08 12.88
CA GLY A 135 -8.11 -13.91 12.43
C GLY A 135 -7.84 -14.50 11.03
N ALA A 136 -8.34 -15.72 10.78
CA ALA A 136 -8.25 -16.35 9.47
C ALA A 136 -8.97 -15.54 8.38
N SER A 137 -10.19 -15.08 8.62
CA SER A 137 -10.96 -14.29 7.65
C SER A 137 -10.42 -12.86 7.48
N VAL A 138 -9.86 -12.25 8.52
CA VAL A 138 -9.13 -10.98 8.46
C VAL A 138 -7.87 -11.12 7.62
N ALA A 139 -7.16 -12.25 7.68
CA ALA A 139 -6.03 -12.51 6.78
C ALA A 139 -6.46 -12.63 5.30
N VAL A 140 -7.56 -13.34 5.00
CA VAL A 140 -8.15 -13.35 3.64
C VAL A 140 -8.46 -11.92 3.19
N PHE A 141 -9.25 -11.19 3.98
CA PHE A 141 -9.70 -9.84 3.63
C PHE A 141 -8.52 -8.90 3.38
N ASN A 142 -7.51 -8.90 4.25
CA ASN A 142 -6.31 -8.11 4.07
C ASN A 142 -5.54 -8.45 2.78
N LEU A 143 -5.42 -9.73 2.41
CA LEU A 143 -4.74 -10.14 1.17
C LEU A 143 -5.48 -9.64 -0.07
N VAL A 144 -6.81 -9.68 -0.07
CA VAL A 144 -7.64 -9.17 -1.17
C VAL A 144 -7.63 -7.64 -1.22
N SER A 145 -8.02 -6.97 -0.14
CA SER A 145 -8.21 -5.52 -0.15
C SER A 145 -6.90 -4.73 -0.27
N LYS A 146 -5.83 -5.14 0.44
CA LYS A 146 -4.58 -4.36 0.47
C LYS A 146 -3.78 -4.46 -0.84
N LEU A 147 -4.12 -5.39 -1.73
CA LEU A 147 -3.67 -5.44 -3.13
C LEU A 147 -4.03 -4.15 -3.89
N PHE A 148 -5.28 -3.67 -3.75
CA PHE A 148 -5.80 -2.51 -4.48
C PHE A 148 -5.72 -1.20 -3.69
N ASN A 149 -5.82 -1.29 -2.35
CA ASN A 149 -5.95 -0.13 -1.47
C ASN A 149 -4.67 0.71 -1.33
N VAL A 150 -3.51 0.06 -1.12
CA VAL A 150 -2.23 0.76 -0.91
C VAL A 150 -1.80 1.53 -2.18
N PRO A 151 -1.88 0.97 -3.41
CA PRO A 151 -1.59 1.72 -4.63
C PRO A 151 -2.55 2.89 -4.84
N LEU A 152 -3.85 2.69 -4.63
CA LEU A 152 -4.86 3.72 -4.90
C LEU A 152 -4.68 4.95 -4.00
N LEU A 153 -4.44 4.74 -2.70
CA LEU A 153 -4.10 5.80 -1.74
C LEU A 153 -2.87 6.61 -2.20
N ASN A 154 -1.77 5.91 -2.48
CA ASN A 154 -0.48 6.54 -2.78
C ASN A 154 -0.51 7.29 -4.12
N VAL A 155 -1.09 6.69 -5.16
CA VAL A 155 -1.13 7.29 -6.49
C VAL A 155 -2.15 8.44 -6.57
N THR A 156 -3.28 8.36 -5.86
CA THR A 156 -4.21 9.50 -5.73
C THR A 156 -3.53 10.70 -5.08
N THR A 157 -2.79 10.47 -3.98
CA THR A 157 -2.02 11.51 -3.29
C THR A 157 -1.07 12.23 -4.26
N SER A 158 -0.32 11.45 -5.07
CA SER A 158 0.62 12.00 -6.06
C SER A 158 -0.05 12.80 -7.17
N PHE A 159 -1.13 12.31 -7.79
CA PHE A 159 -1.77 13.04 -8.90
C PHE A 159 -2.53 14.29 -8.44
N VAL A 160 -3.07 14.28 -7.21
CA VAL A 160 -3.72 15.47 -6.64
C VAL A 160 -2.69 16.57 -6.35
N ALA A 161 -1.51 16.20 -5.83
CA ALA A 161 -0.39 17.13 -5.67
C ALA A 161 0.18 17.60 -7.02
N GLU A 162 0.30 16.72 -8.03
CA GLU A 162 0.71 17.07 -9.41
C GLU A 162 -0.23 18.12 -10.00
N GLN A 163 -1.56 17.92 -9.88
CA GLN A 163 -2.54 18.87 -10.41
C GLN A 163 -2.50 20.21 -9.65
N GLN A 164 -2.47 20.21 -8.31
CA GLN A 164 -2.40 21.46 -7.54
C GLN A 164 -1.15 22.30 -7.87
N ALA A 165 0.00 21.66 -8.12
CA ALA A 165 1.21 22.36 -8.52
C ALA A 165 1.08 23.05 -9.88
N VAL A 166 0.42 22.40 -10.85
CA VAL A 166 0.15 22.97 -12.19
C VAL A 166 -0.83 24.15 -12.10
N ASP A 167 -1.91 24.01 -11.33
CA ASP A 167 -2.90 25.09 -11.15
C ASP A 167 -2.29 26.32 -10.44
N ALA A 168 -1.36 26.09 -9.50
CA ALA A 168 -0.62 27.15 -8.82
C ALA A 168 0.39 27.89 -9.74
N ASP A 169 0.99 27.21 -10.70
CA ASP A 169 1.94 27.84 -11.64
C ASP A 169 1.22 28.57 -12.80
N GLY A 170 0.11 28.00 -13.29
CA GLY A 170 -0.75 28.65 -14.28
C GLY A 170 -1.38 29.94 -13.77
N SER A 171 -1.80 29.98 -12.49
CA SER A 171 -2.31 31.19 -11.85
C SER A 171 -1.22 32.24 -11.59
N ARG A 172 -0.01 31.84 -11.18
CA ARG A 172 1.17 32.73 -11.10
C ARG A 172 1.56 33.33 -12.45
N THR A 173 1.45 32.55 -13.52
CA THR A 173 1.76 33.02 -14.88
C THR A 173 0.75 34.08 -15.33
N ARG A 174 -0.57 33.81 -15.19
CA ARG A 174 -1.62 34.80 -15.47
C ARG A 174 -1.47 36.09 -14.67
N GLY A 175 -1.22 35.98 -13.37
CA GLY A 175 -1.02 37.13 -12.47
C GLY A 175 0.21 37.99 -12.76
N ARG A 176 1.01 37.66 -13.78
CA ARG A 176 2.14 38.47 -14.24
C ARG A 176 1.83 39.34 -15.47
N ASP A 177 0.80 38.98 -16.23
CA ASP A 177 0.44 39.62 -17.51
C ASP A 177 -0.81 40.53 -17.40
N GLU A 178 -1.60 40.44 -16.31
CA GLU A 178 -2.85 41.18 -16.13
C GLU A 178 -2.76 42.28 -15.04
N PHE A 179 -2.52 43.53 -15.47
CA PHE A 179 -2.78 44.72 -14.64
C PHE A 179 -4.27 45.11 -14.75
N SER A 180 -5.09 44.59 -13.83
CA SER A 180 -6.55 44.81 -13.81
C SER A 180 -7.13 44.99 -12.40
N THR A 181 -8.30 45.63 -12.33
CA THR A 181 -8.93 46.21 -11.12
C THR A 181 -9.51 45.21 -10.10
N PRO A 182 -9.63 45.60 -8.81
CA PRO A 182 -10.10 44.72 -7.73
C PRO A 182 -11.64 44.65 -7.59
N GLN A 183 -12.29 43.80 -8.39
CA GLN A 183 -13.64 43.24 -8.18
C GLN A 183 -13.66 41.84 -8.85
N GLU A 184 -14.29 40.79 -8.31
CA GLU A 184 -15.24 40.68 -7.19
C GLU A 184 -14.77 39.68 -6.10
N LYS A 185 -15.55 39.55 -5.02
CA LYS A 185 -15.47 38.43 -4.06
C LYS A 185 -16.76 37.60 -4.13
N SER A 186 -16.66 36.35 -3.66
CA SER A 186 -17.76 35.38 -3.46
C SER A 186 -18.58 34.99 -4.70
N SER A 187 -17.99 34.15 -5.55
CA SER A 187 -18.59 32.84 -5.78
C SER A 187 -17.55 31.76 -5.49
N GLU A 188 -17.89 30.80 -4.63
CA GLU A 188 -16.99 29.71 -4.22
C GLU A 188 -17.11 28.56 -5.23
N GLN A 189 -16.64 28.82 -6.44
CA GLN A 189 -16.77 27.89 -7.56
C GLN A 189 -15.86 26.68 -7.33
N ARG A 190 -16.46 25.59 -6.80
CA ARG A 190 -15.82 24.32 -6.47
C ARG A 190 -14.84 23.89 -7.55
N LYS A 191 -13.62 23.53 -7.13
CA LYS A 191 -12.57 23.14 -8.09
C LYS A 191 -12.90 21.78 -8.70
N ILE A 192 -12.88 21.71 -10.02
CA ILE A 192 -12.94 20.43 -10.73
C ILE A 192 -11.51 19.86 -10.72
N LEU A 193 -11.26 18.84 -9.87
CA LEU A 193 -10.03 18.03 -9.93
C LEU A 193 -10.36 16.65 -10.52
N PRO A 194 -10.14 16.43 -11.83
CA PRO A 194 -10.34 15.14 -12.48
C PRO A 194 -9.57 13.99 -11.85
N ALA A 195 -8.40 14.27 -11.25
CA ALA A 195 -7.62 13.28 -10.51
C ALA A 195 -8.44 12.64 -9.37
N VAL A 196 -9.17 13.46 -8.60
CA VAL A 196 -10.04 13.03 -7.49
C VAL A 196 -11.27 12.30 -8.02
N SER A 197 -11.96 12.86 -9.02
CA SER A 197 -13.17 12.23 -9.56
C SER A 197 -12.87 10.87 -10.21
N THR A 198 -11.72 10.73 -10.88
CA THR A 198 -11.24 9.46 -11.44
C THR A 198 -10.87 8.46 -10.34
N SER A 199 -10.16 8.88 -9.28
CA SER A 199 -9.78 7.96 -8.20
C SER A 199 -10.98 7.45 -7.41
N LEU A 200 -11.97 8.30 -7.12
CA LEU A 200 -13.21 7.91 -6.44
C LEU A 200 -14.06 6.97 -7.31
N THR A 201 -14.14 7.20 -8.62
CA THR A 201 -14.88 6.31 -9.54
C THR A 201 -14.20 4.95 -9.65
N LEU A 202 -12.86 4.91 -9.72
CA LEU A 202 -12.08 3.66 -9.66
C LEU A 202 -12.25 2.97 -8.29
N ALA A 203 -12.24 3.71 -7.18
CA ALA A 203 -12.44 3.18 -5.84
C ALA A 203 -13.77 2.46 -5.69
N ALA A 204 -14.87 3.10 -6.13
CA ALA A 204 -16.20 2.52 -6.07
C ALA A 204 -16.32 1.27 -6.98
N GLY A 205 -15.78 1.33 -8.20
CA GLY A 205 -15.80 0.20 -9.14
C GLY A 205 -15.00 -1.02 -8.66
N ILE A 206 -13.79 -0.79 -8.11
CA ILE A 206 -12.96 -1.85 -7.54
C ILE A 206 -13.62 -2.41 -6.27
N GLY A 207 -14.11 -1.55 -5.37
CA GLY A 207 -14.75 -2.00 -4.12
C GLY A 207 -16.02 -2.82 -4.33
N LEU A 208 -16.82 -2.48 -5.36
CA LEU A 208 -17.97 -3.29 -5.77
C LEU A 208 -17.56 -4.66 -6.33
N LEU A 209 -16.53 -4.70 -7.17
CA LEU A 209 -16.00 -5.96 -7.73
C LEU A 209 -15.40 -6.84 -6.62
N GLU A 210 -14.68 -6.23 -5.67
CA GLU A 210 -14.09 -6.90 -4.52
C GLU A 210 -15.15 -7.46 -3.57
N MET A 211 -16.18 -6.68 -3.24
CA MET A 211 -17.33 -7.13 -2.45
C MET A 211 -17.97 -8.39 -3.06
N VAL A 212 -18.23 -8.39 -4.37
CA VAL A 212 -18.81 -9.54 -5.07
C VAL A 212 -17.84 -10.73 -5.07
N ALA A 213 -16.55 -10.50 -5.30
CA ALA A 213 -15.53 -11.55 -5.28
C ALA A 213 -15.37 -12.19 -3.89
N LEU A 214 -15.43 -11.39 -2.81
CA LEU A 214 -15.36 -11.87 -1.44
C LEU A 214 -16.63 -12.61 -1.00
N ILE A 215 -17.83 -12.11 -1.35
CA ILE A 215 -19.10 -12.79 -1.03
C ILE A 215 -19.16 -14.14 -1.75
N VAL A 216 -18.97 -14.16 -3.07
CA VAL A 216 -19.06 -15.39 -3.89
C VAL A 216 -17.89 -16.34 -3.61
N GLY A 217 -16.70 -15.81 -3.34
CA GLY A 217 -15.49 -16.58 -3.03
C GLY A 217 -15.38 -17.05 -1.58
N SER A 218 -16.18 -16.53 -0.65
CA SER A 218 -16.04 -16.68 0.81
C SER A 218 -15.71 -18.11 1.26
N GLY A 219 -16.58 -19.08 0.99
CA GLY A 219 -16.35 -20.49 1.35
C GLY A 219 -15.11 -21.10 0.68
N THR A 220 -14.82 -20.75 -0.58
CA THR A 220 -13.61 -21.21 -1.27
C THR A 220 -12.34 -20.63 -0.64
N LEU A 221 -12.35 -19.36 -0.24
CA LEU A 221 -11.22 -18.67 0.38
C LEU A 221 -10.95 -19.19 1.81
N VAL A 222 -12.00 -19.45 2.59
CA VAL A 222 -11.88 -20.12 3.90
C VAL A 222 -11.30 -21.53 3.76
N ASN A 223 -11.75 -22.31 2.77
CA ASN A 223 -11.16 -23.62 2.47
C ASN A 223 -9.68 -23.54 2.04
N VAL A 224 -9.29 -22.52 1.27
CA VAL A 224 -7.89 -22.29 0.84
C VAL A 224 -6.95 -22.01 2.02
N ILE A 225 -7.40 -21.23 3.01
CA ILE A 225 -6.63 -21.05 4.26
C ILE A 225 -6.66 -22.35 5.10
N GLY A 226 -7.78 -23.09 5.08
CA GLY A 226 -8.08 -24.27 5.89
C GLY A 226 -7.57 -25.65 5.42
N ILE A 227 -6.36 -25.74 4.82
CA ILE A 227 -5.66 -26.99 4.40
C ILE A 227 -6.13 -27.58 3.04
N PRO A 228 -5.25 -28.01 2.11
CA PRO A 228 -3.83 -27.71 1.93
C PRO A 228 -3.50 -27.08 0.55
N VAL A 229 -2.62 -26.09 0.52
CA VAL A 229 -1.89 -25.70 -0.70
C VAL A 229 -0.48 -26.29 -0.66
N VAL A 230 -0.31 -27.46 -1.26
CA VAL A 230 1.02 -28.01 -1.62
C VAL A 230 1.24 -27.70 -3.10
N LEU A 231 2.08 -26.71 -3.38
CA LEU A 231 2.51 -26.40 -4.76
C LEU A 231 3.72 -27.25 -5.13
N GLU A 232 3.50 -28.53 -5.38
CA GLU A 232 4.40 -29.30 -6.23
C GLU A 232 4.17 -28.87 -7.69
N PHE A 233 4.94 -27.87 -8.13
CA PHE A 233 5.13 -27.57 -9.55
C PHE A 233 6.40 -28.28 -10.06
N PRO A 234 6.28 -29.46 -10.69
CA PRO A 234 7.29 -29.86 -11.66
C PRO A 234 7.25 -28.88 -12.85
N ASP A 235 8.44 -28.47 -13.31
CA ASP A 235 8.69 -27.88 -14.62
C ASP A 235 7.91 -26.60 -15.02
N PHE A 236 8.12 -25.50 -14.29
CA PHE A 236 8.09 -24.18 -14.94
C PHE A 236 9.10 -23.17 -14.37
N HIS A 237 10.20 -22.94 -15.09
CA HIS A 237 11.14 -21.87 -14.76
C HIS A 237 10.56 -20.49 -15.11
N LEU A 238 10.80 -19.52 -14.21
CA LEU A 238 10.79 -18.08 -14.48
C LEU A 238 9.44 -17.40 -14.84
N CYS A 239 8.45 -17.49 -13.95
CA CYS A 239 7.31 -16.56 -13.91
C CYS A 239 7.11 -15.98 -12.50
N PHE A 240 7.78 -14.86 -12.18
CA PHE A 240 7.76 -14.24 -10.85
C PHE A 240 6.48 -13.43 -10.54
N GLY A 241 6.06 -13.48 -9.28
CA GLY A 241 5.49 -12.33 -8.56
C GLY A 241 3.98 -12.07 -8.66
N THR A 242 3.40 -12.04 -9.86
CA THR A 242 2.05 -11.41 -10.04
C THR A 242 0.95 -12.37 -10.52
N HIS A 243 1.28 -13.42 -11.28
CA HIS A 243 0.24 -14.26 -11.91
C HIS A 243 -0.50 -15.17 -10.93
N CYS A 244 0.13 -15.64 -9.85
CA CYS A 244 -0.50 -16.58 -8.90
C CYS A 244 -1.77 -16.00 -8.23
N VAL A 245 -1.76 -14.71 -7.89
CA VAL A 245 -2.91 -14.03 -7.28
C VAL A 245 -4.05 -13.87 -8.29
N LEU A 246 -3.76 -13.40 -9.50
CA LEU A 246 -4.74 -13.28 -10.57
C LEU A 246 -5.32 -14.64 -10.99
N PHE A 247 -4.53 -15.71 -10.96
CA PHE A 247 -5.00 -17.06 -11.29
C PHE A 247 -6.02 -17.60 -10.27
N MET A 248 -5.87 -17.27 -8.99
CA MET A 248 -6.88 -17.57 -7.96
C MET A 248 -8.20 -16.82 -8.19
N PHE A 249 -8.16 -15.55 -8.61
CA PHE A 249 -9.37 -14.77 -8.86
C PHE A 249 -10.09 -15.12 -10.17
N PHE A 250 -9.34 -15.38 -11.25
CA PHE A 250 -9.93 -15.58 -12.58
C PHE A 250 -10.30 -17.04 -12.91
N HIS A 251 -9.88 -18.03 -12.10
CA HIS A 251 -10.16 -19.45 -12.39
C HIS A 251 -10.55 -20.32 -11.18
N PRO A 252 -11.56 -19.95 -10.36
CA PRO A 252 -11.98 -20.73 -9.19
C PRO A 252 -12.54 -22.13 -9.52
N THR A 253 -12.88 -22.43 -10.77
CA THR A 253 -13.60 -23.65 -11.18
C THR A 253 -12.74 -24.78 -11.76
N THR A 254 -11.45 -24.57 -12.04
CA THR A 254 -10.60 -25.59 -12.71
C THR A 254 -9.97 -26.63 -11.79
N LEU A 255 -9.93 -26.43 -10.47
CA LEU A 255 -9.38 -27.42 -9.53
C LEU A 255 -10.37 -28.56 -9.20
N SER A 256 -11.56 -28.60 -9.80
CA SER A 256 -12.61 -29.58 -9.47
C SER A 256 -12.39 -31.01 -10.05
N GLY A 257 -11.18 -31.38 -10.47
CA GLY A 257 -10.99 -32.66 -11.16
C GLY A 257 -9.56 -33.16 -11.35
N HIS A 258 -8.92 -33.69 -10.30
CA HIS A 258 -8.02 -34.85 -10.43
C HIS A 258 -7.95 -35.61 -9.10
N LYS A 259 -8.53 -36.83 -9.05
CA LYS A 259 -8.60 -37.65 -7.83
C LYS A 259 -7.31 -38.45 -7.60
N SER A 260 -6.33 -37.87 -6.92
CA SER A 260 -5.30 -38.64 -6.19
C SER A 260 -4.70 -37.79 -5.05
N PHE A 261 -4.18 -38.44 -4.00
CA PHE A 261 -3.60 -37.81 -2.81
C PHE A 261 -4.52 -36.87 -1.98
N TYR A 262 -5.81 -37.21 -1.86
CA TYR A 262 -6.73 -36.54 -0.93
C TYR A 262 -6.59 -37.09 0.50
N LEU A 263 -5.85 -36.39 1.37
CA LEU A 263 -6.07 -36.47 2.81
C LEU A 263 -7.24 -35.54 3.19
N LEU A 264 -8.42 -36.18 3.30
CA LEU A 264 -9.75 -35.72 3.72
C LEU A 264 -9.93 -34.24 4.15
N PRO A 265 -10.96 -33.54 3.63
CA PRO A 265 -11.32 -32.22 4.14
C PRO A 265 -11.87 -32.32 5.57
N LYS A 266 -11.31 -31.56 6.52
CA LYS A 266 -11.92 -31.34 7.84
C LYS A 266 -13.15 -30.43 7.69
N GLN A 267 -14.29 -31.00 7.31
CA GLN A 267 -15.55 -30.25 7.23
C GLN A 267 -16.05 -29.79 8.62
N ASP A 268 -15.72 -30.54 9.68
CA ASP A 268 -16.16 -30.31 11.06
C ASP A 268 -15.23 -29.41 11.90
N SER A 269 -14.56 -28.43 11.26
CA SER A 269 -13.79 -27.43 12.00
C SER A 269 -14.73 -26.38 12.63
N PRO A 270 -14.73 -26.16 13.96
CA PRO A 270 -15.64 -25.20 14.59
C PRO A 270 -15.37 -23.75 14.15
N MET A 271 -14.15 -23.46 13.67
CA MET A 271 -13.80 -22.16 13.09
C MET A 271 -14.52 -21.86 11.77
N ARG A 272 -15.02 -22.87 11.05
CA ARG A 272 -15.42 -22.72 9.65
C ARG A 272 -16.67 -21.84 9.49
N THR A 273 -17.75 -22.14 10.22
CA THR A 273 -19.00 -21.38 10.11
C THR A 273 -18.83 -19.91 10.54
N PRO A 274 -18.17 -19.59 11.68
CA PRO A 274 -17.88 -18.22 12.04
C PRO A 274 -16.96 -17.52 11.02
N ALA A 275 -16.00 -18.22 10.40
CA ALA A 275 -15.10 -17.63 9.41
C ALA A 275 -15.85 -17.25 8.12
N GLU A 276 -16.70 -18.13 7.59
CA GLU A 276 -17.53 -17.87 6.41
C GLU A 276 -18.55 -16.75 6.68
N GLN A 277 -19.16 -16.70 7.89
CA GLN A 277 -20.05 -15.62 8.32
C GLN A 277 -19.32 -14.28 8.44
N PHE A 278 -18.17 -14.23 9.12
CA PHE A 278 -17.38 -13.00 9.25
C PHE A 278 -16.95 -12.48 7.88
N LEU A 279 -16.39 -13.33 7.02
CA LEU A 279 -15.85 -12.91 5.73
C LEU A 279 -16.93 -12.38 4.78
N SER A 280 -18.10 -13.04 4.75
CA SER A 280 -19.22 -12.63 3.89
C SER A 280 -19.87 -11.33 4.36
N LEU A 281 -19.96 -11.08 5.66
CA LEU A 281 -20.38 -9.77 6.19
C LEU A 281 -19.31 -8.69 6.00
N ARG A 282 -18.04 -9.01 6.31
CA ARG A 282 -16.90 -8.08 6.19
C ARG A 282 -16.69 -7.57 4.76
N ALA A 283 -17.05 -8.36 3.75
CA ALA A 283 -17.02 -8.01 2.34
C ALA A 283 -17.83 -6.73 2.00
N TYR A 284 -18.94 -6.46 2.71
CA TYR A 284 -19.71 -5.22 2.54
C TYR A 284 -18.96 -3.96 2.99
N GLY A 285 -17.83 -4.12 3.70
CA GLY A 285 -16.89 -3.05 4.05
C GLY A 285 -15.86 -2.74 2.96
N ALA A 286 -15.73 -3.60 1.93
CA ALA A 286 -14.82 -3.33 0.81
C ALA A 286 -15.20 -2.01 0.07
N PRO A 287 -16.47 -1.76 -0.36
CA PRO A 287 -16.81 -0.51 -1.02
C PRO A 287 -16.47 0.76 -0.21
N PRO A 288 -16.83 0.91 1.08
CA PRO A 288 -16.47 2.10 1.84
C PRO A 288 -14.97 2.21 2.14
N ILE A 289 -14.22 1.14 2.45
CA ILE A 289 -12.79 1.28 2.77
C ILE A 289 -11.97 1.76 1.57
N ILE A 290 -12.22 1.27 0.35
CA ILE A 290 -11.48 1.71 -0.84
C ILE A 290 -11.79 3.19 -1.15
N VAL A 291 -13.06 3.59 -1.06
CA VAL A 291 -13.51 4.97 -1.30
C VAL A 291 -12.97 5.92 -0.22
N ALA A 292 -12.98 5.52 1.05
CA ALA A 292 -12.35 6.27 2.14
C ALA A 292 -10.84 6.46 1.91
N LEU A 293 -10.12 5.46 1.42
CA LEU A 293 -8.69 5.57 1.13
C LEU A 293 -8.38 6.46 -0.09
N ALA A 294 -9.21 6.43 -1.14
CA ALA A 294 -9.10 7.39 -2.24
C ALA A 294 -9.34 8.83 -1.77
N ALA A 295 -10.37 9.05 -0.94
CA ALA A 295 -10.65 10.37 -0.34
C ALA A 295 -9.51 10.84 0.59
N GLN A 296 -8.97 9.96 1.44
CA GLN A 296 -7.77 10.26 2.25
C GLN A 296 -6.57 10.63 1.38
N GLY A 297 -6.38 9.98 0.23
CA GLY A 297 -5.33 10.34 -0.73
C GLY A 297 -5.52 11.75 -1.28
N ALA A 298 -6.76 12.15 -1.60
CA ALA A 298 -7.06 13.51 -2.03
C ALA A 298 -6.74 14.55 -0.96
N PHE A 299 -7.22 14.37 0.28
CA PHE A 299 -6.90 15.28 1.40
C PHE A 299 -5.39 15.39 1.68
N ARG A 300 -4.66 14.26 1.68
CA ARG A 300 -3.19 14.26 1.82
C ARG A 300 -2.51 15.01 0.66
N GLY A 301 -3.03 14.89 -0.56
CA GLY A 301 -2.58 15.66 -1.72
C GLY A 301 -2.86 17.17 -1.61
N PHE A 302 -3.94 17.55 -0.90
CA PHE A 302 -4.24 18.93 -0.50
C PHE A 302 -3.44 19.42 0.72
N LEU A 303 -2.56 18.59 1.28
CA LEU A 303 -1.84 18.79 2.55
C LEU A 303 -2.72 18.85 3.82
N ASP A 304 -4.00 18.48 3.73
CA ASP A 304 -4.85 18.28 4.91
C ASP A 304 -4.68 16.86 5.46
N THR A 305 -3.96 16.76 6.57
CA THR A 305 -3.80 15.52 7.34
C THR A 305 -4.78 15.40 8.52
N LYS A 306 -5.55 16.46 8.83
CA LYS A 306 -6.44 16.55 9.99
C LYS A 306 -7.83 15.99 9.68
N THR A 307 -8.44 16.35 8.55
CA THR A 307 -9.76 15.80 8.16
C THR A 307 -9.72 14.27 8.02
N PRO A 308 -8.70 13.65 7.37
CA PRO A 308 -8.46 12.22 7.44
C PRO A 308 -8.45 11.63 8.86
N LEU A 309 -7.69 12.25 9.77
CA LEU A 309 -7.51 11.76 11.14
C LEU A 309 -8.82 11.81 11.93
N TYR A 310 -9.57 12.91 11.88
CA TYR A 310 -10.83 13.03 12.62
C TYR A 310 -11.93 12.10 12.08
N ALA A 311 -12.01 11.92 10.76
CA ALA A 311 -12.97 10.99 10.16
C ALA A 311 -12.70 9.53 10.57
N VAL A 312 -11.43 9.10 10.49
CA VAL A 312 -11.00 7.77 10.90
C VAL A 312 -11.15 7.58 12.42
N GLY A 313 -10.79 8.56 13.24
CA GLY A 313 -10.98 8.52 14.69
C GLY A 313 -12.45 8.40 15.11
N ALA A 314 -13.36 9.10 14.42
CA ALA A 314 -14.80 8.98 14.66
C ALA A 314 -15.36 7.61 14.25
N GLY A 315 -14.91 7.06 13.11
CA GLY A 315 -15.22 5.69 12.70
C GLY A 315 -14.73 4.67 13.73
N ASN A 316 -13.46 4.72 14.09
CA ASN A 316 -12.82 3.84 15.07
C ASN A 316 -13.50 3.85 16.46
N LEU A 317 -13.94 5.02 16.92
CA LEU A 317 -14.71 5.15 18.15
C LEU A 317 -16.11 4.53 18.01
N LEU A 318 -16.78 4.73 16.87
CA LEU A 318 -18.05 4.05 16.59
C LEU A 318 -17.85 2.53 16.51
N ASN A 319 -16.74 2.04 15.97
CA ASN A 319 -16.44 0.60 15.89
C ASN A 319 -16.42 -0.04 17.27
N ALA A 320 -15.58 0.47 18.17
CA ALA A 320 -15.45 -0.05 19.53
C ALA A 320 -16.76 0.05 20.35
N VAL A 321 -17.58 1.07 20.10
CA VAL A 321 -18.92 1.19 20.72
C VAL A 321 -19.92 0.20 20.11
N LEU A 322 -19.89 -0.01 18.80
CA LEU A 322 -20.76 -0.98 18.13
C LEU A 322 -20.38 -2.42 18.48
N ASP A 323 -19.10 -2.78 18.54
CA ASP A 323 -18.67 -4.11 19.00
C ASP A 323 -19.24 -4.42 20.39
N ALA A 324 -19.04 -3.50 21.35
CA ALA A 324 -19.55 -3.66 22.71
C ALA A 324 -21.09 -3.81 22.79
N VAL A 325 -21.84 -3.32 21.79
CA VAL A 325 -23.32 -3.38 21.75
C VAL A 325 -23.87 -4.52 20.88
N LEU A 326 -23.22 -4.82 19.76
CA LEU A 326 -23.63 -5.86 18.82
C LEU A 326 -23.18 -7.26 19.29
N ILE A 327 -22.00 -7.37 19.90
CA ILE A 327 -21.44 -8.65 20.35
C ILE A 327 -22.18 -9.16 21.59
N PHE A 328 -22.20 -8.41 22.69
CA PHE A 328 -22.72 -8.91 23.98
C PHE A 328 -24.22 -8.61 24.22
N PRO A 329 -24.72 -7.34 24.24
CA PRO A 329 -26.14 -7.06 24.47
C PRO A 329 -27.10 -7.63 23.42
N LEU A 330 -26.72 -7.64 22.14
CA LEU A 330 -27.54 -8.21 21.06
C LEU A 330 -27.17 -9.67 20.71
N GLY A 331 -26.10 -10.23 21.29
CA GLY A 331 -25.70 -11.62 21.09
C GLY A 331 -25.33 -12.00 19.66
N LEU A 332 -24.99 -11.03 18.79
CA LEU A 332 -24.67 -11.29 17.38
C LEU A 332 -23.26 -11.89 17.21
N GLY A 333 -22.44 -11.91 18.26
CA GLY A 333 -21.12 -12.51 18.29
C GLY A 333 -20.23 -12.04 17.13
N VAL A 334 -19.63 -13.00 16.42
CA VAL A 334 -18.77 -12.77 15.26
C VAL A 334 -19.47 -11.99 14.13
N SER A 335 -20.79 -12.16 13.96
CA SER A 335 -21.56 -11.35 12.99
C SER A 335 -21.73 -9.90 13.46
N GLY A 336 -21.80 -9.67 14.77
CA GLY A 336 -21.77 -8.34 15.38
C GLY A 336 -20.48 -7.60 15.06
N ALA A 337 -19.33 -8.26 15.25
CA ALA A 337 -18.01 -7.69 14.99
C ALA A 337 -17.84 -7.25 13.52
N ALA A 338 -18.26 -8.11 12.57
CA ALA A 338 -18.24 -7.75 11.16
C ALA A 338 -19.14 -6.54 10.85
N LEU A 339 -20.34 -6.47 11.43
CA LEU A 339 -21.28 -5.36 11.21
C LEU A 339 -20.83 -4.04 11.83
N ALA A 340 -20.17 -4.06 13.00
CA ALA A 340 -19.54 -2.89 13.61
C ALA A 340 -18.47 -2.31 12.68
N THR A 341 -17.57 -3.16 12.18
CA THR A 341 -16.47 -2.76 11.27
C THR A 341 -17.03 -2.16 9.99
N VAL A 342 -18.01 -2.81 9.36
CA VAL A 342 -18.61 -2.31 8.11
C VAL A 342 -19.33 -0.97 8.35
N THR A 343 -20.05 -0.81 9.47
CA THR A 343 -20.78 0.42 9.78
C THR A 343 -19.84 1.60 10.06
N SER A 344 -18.73 1.36 10.77
CA SER A 344 -17.71 2.39 11.03
C SER A 344 -16.94 2.80 9.76
N GLU A 345 -16.69 1.86 8.83
CA GLU A 345 -16.13 2.18 7.51
C GLU A 345 -17.09 3.04 6.68
N TYR A 346 -18.39 2.73 6.67
CA TYR A 346 -19.39 3.57 6.00
C TYR A 346 -19.48 4.98 6.60
N LEU A 347 -19.42 5.13 7.92
CA LEU A 347 -19.33 6.45 8.56
C LEU A 347 -18.06 7.21 8.14
N THR A 348 -16.91 6.53 8.15
CA THR A 348 -15.61 7.11 7.77
C THR A 348 -15.65 7.60 6.32
N ALA A 349 -16.14 6.77 5.39
CA ALA A 349 -16.31 7.13 3.99
C ALA A 349 -17.29 8.30 3.81
N PHE A 350 -18.40 8.32 4.55
CA PHE A 350 -19.38 9.41 4.49
C PHE A 350 -18.79 10.76 4.96
N ILE A 351 -18.11 10.81 6.10
CA ILE A 351 -17.48 12.04 6.61
C ILE A 351 -16.46 12.58 5.60
N LEU A 352 -15.63 11.69 5.04
CA LEU A 352 -14.61 12.06 4.06
C LEU A 352 -15.22 12.57 2.75
N LEU A 353 -16.21 11.87 2.18
CA LEU A 353 -16.88 12.30 0.96
C LEU A 353 -17.65 13.60 1.12
N TRP A 354 -18.31 13.81 2.27
CA TRP A 354 -18.99 15.07 2.57
C TRP A 354 -17.99 16.23 2.61
N LYS A 355 -16.91 16.10 3.40
CA LYS A 355 -15.85 17.12 3.45
C LYS A 355 -15.17 17.35 2.09
N LEU A 356 -15.00 16.30 1.29
CA LEU A 356 -14.37 16.40 -0.03
C LEU A 356 -15.29 17.07 -1.06
N ASN A 357 -16.61 16.91 -0.93
CA ASN A 357 -17.61 17.62 -1.72
C ASN A 357 -17.67 19.12 -1.41
N ASP A 358 -17.23 19.56 -0.23
CA ASP A 358 -17.12 20.99 0.08
C ASP A 358 -15.96 21.63 -0.73
N GLU A 359 -14.83 20.92 -0.85
CA GLU A 359 -13.61 21.37 -1.57
C GLU A 359 -13.68 21.22 -3.10
N VAL A 360 -14.22 20.09 -3.60
CA VAL A 360 -14.15 19.70 -5.03
C VAL A 360 -15.44 19.05 -5.53
N GLU A 361 -15.68 19.18 -6.84
CA GLU A 361 -16.79 18.48 -7.51
C GLU A 361 -16.46 16.98 -7.69
N LEU A 362 -17.14 16.12 -6.94
CA LEU A 362 -16.81 14.69 -6.84
C LEU A 362 -16.97 13.90 -8.16
N PHE A 363 -17.91 14.30 -9.04
CA PHE A 363 -18.30 13.54 -10.22
C PHE A 363 -18.29 14.41 -11.49
N SER A 364 -17.17 14.36 -12.23
CA SER A 364 -17.08 14.92 -13.58
C SER A 364 -16.94 13.81 -14.61
N TRP A 365 -18.05 13.44 -15.26
CA TRP A 365 -18.12 12.38 -16.27
C TRP A 365 -17.20 12.58 -17.48
N ASN A 366 -16.73 13.82 -17.71
CA ASN A 366 -16.08 14.22 -18.95
C ASN A 366 -14.54 14.04 -18.96
N THR A 367 -13.97 13.28 -18.03
CA THR A 367 -12.49 13.20 -17.88
C THR A 367 -11.92 11.81 -17.54
N ILE A 368 -12.74 10.74 -17.58
CA ILE A 368 -12.25 9.36 -17.37
C ILE A 368 -11.55 8.85 -18.63
N GLY A 369 -10.33 9.35 -18.89
CA GLY A 369 -9.48 8.93 -20.00
C GLY A 369 -8.66 7.68 -19.68
N GLY A 370 -8.59 6.73 -20.63
CA GLY A 370 -7.85 5.47 -20.45
C GLY A 370 -6.35 5.65 -20.15
N ASP A 371 -5.74 6.71 -20.65
CA ASP A 371 -4.34 7.09 -20.34
C ASP A 371 -4.13 7.37 -18.85
N GLY A 372 -5.14 7.88 -18.15
CA GLY A 372 -5.11 8.06 -16.70
C GLY A 372 -4.99 6.72 -15.98
N ILE A 373 -5.89 5.77 -16.29
CA ILE A 373 -5.89 4.42 -15.70
C ILE A 373 -4.58 3.69 -16.00
N MET A 374 -4.02 3.85 -17.20
CA MET A 374 -2.72 3.29 -17.56
C MET A 374 -1.56 3.95 -16.77
N ARG A 375 -1.59 5.26 -16.51
CA ARG A 375 -0.65 5.93 -15.60
C ARG A 375 -0.80 5.38 -14.17
N TYR A 376 -2.02 5.22 -13.64
CA TYR A 376 -2.29 4.66 -12.31
C TYR A 376 -1.64 3.28 -12.11
N LEU A 377 -1.94 2.33 -13.02
CA LEU A 377 -1.41 0.96 -12.95
C LEU A 377 0.12 0.92 -13.08
N LYS A 378 0.68 1.73 -13.99
CA LYS A 378 2.13 1.75 -14.25
C LYS A 378 2.94 2.39 -13.12
N SER A 379 2.41 3.36 -12.39
CA SER A 379 3.08 3.94 -11.21
C SER A 379 2.95 3.07 -9.96
N GLY A 380 1.80 2.42 -9.75
CA GLY A 380 1.56 1.57 -8.58
C GLY A 380 2.29 0.22 -8.60
N GLY A 381 2.65 -0.30 -9.78
CA GLY A 381 3.07 -1.70 -9.99
C GLY A 381 4.18 -2.25 -9.09
N LEU A 382 5.23 -1.48 -8.80
CA LEU A 382 6.32 -1.95 -7.91
C LEU A 382 5.87 -2.04 -6.45
N LEU A 383 5.06 -1.08 -5.99
CA LEU A 383 4.47 -1.09 -4.65
C LEU A 383 3.43 -2.22 -4.50
N ILE A 384 2.68 -2.55 -5.57
CA ILE A 384 1.82 -3.74 -5.62
C ILE A 384 2.66 -5.00 -5.35
N CYS A 385 3.74 -5.22 -6.10
CA CYS A 385 4.58 -6.41 -5.94
C CYS A 385 5.19 -6.53 -4.53
N ARG A 386 5.63 -5.40 -3.93
CA ARG A 386 6.07 -5.36 -2.52
C ARG A 386 4.92 -5.77 -1.57
N THR A 387 3.77 -5.12 -1.68
CA THR A 387 2.63 -5.33 -0.79
C THR A 387 2.08 -6.77 -0.88
N VAL A 388 2.02 -7.34 -2.09
CA VAL A 388 1.66 -8.76 -2.32
C VAL A 388 2.63 -9.70 -1.61
N ALA A 389 3.95 -9.49 -1.72
CA ALA A 389 4.93 -10.34 -1.04
C ALA A 389 4.79 -10.31 0.50
N VAL A 390 4.47 -9.14 1.08
CA VAL A 390 4.18 -8.99 2.51
C VAL A 390 2.93 -9.78 2.89
N PHE A 391 1.78 -9.51 2.25
CA PHE A 391 0.51 -10.13 2.65
C PHE A 391 0.42 -11.62 2.32
N LEU A 392 1.08 -12.12 1.27
CA LEU A 392 1.19 -13.57 1.04
C LEU A 392 1.97 -14.27 2.16
N THR A 393 3.06 -13.68 2.65
CA THR A 393 3.85 -14.27 3.74
C THR A 393 3.04 -14.36 5.05
N PHE A 394 2.27 -13.33 5.39
CA PHE A 394 1.37 -13.34 6.55
C PHE A 394 0.15 -14.25 6.36
N THR A 395 -0.43 -14.31 5.16
CA THR A 395 -1.57 -15.21 4.90
C THR A 395 -1.13 -16.67 4.94
N LEU A 396 0.11 -16.96 4.53
CA LEU A 396 0.72 -18.29 4.66
C LEU A 396 0.98 -18.66 6.12
N SER A 397 1.52 -17.75 6.95
CA SER A 397 1.70 -18.02 8.38
C SER A 397 0.35 -18.26 9.08
N THR A 398 -0.67 -17.47 8.76
CA THR A 398 -2.04 -17.68 9.29
C THR A 398 -2.63 -19.00 8.79
N SER A 399 -2.53 -19.34 7.50
CA SER A 399 -2.98 -20.63 6.96
C SER A 399 -2.27 -21.84 7.58
N LEU A 400 -1.03 -21.67 8.06
CA LEU A 400 -0.32 -22.71 8.80
C LEU A 400 -0.82 -22.80 10.26
N ALA A 401 -1.04 -21.66 10.93
CA ALA A 401 -1.59 -21.63 12.29
C ALA A 401 -3.02 -22.20 12.37
N THR A 402 -3.88 -21.94 11.36
CA THR A 402 -5.23 -22.54 11.25
C THR A 402 -5.21 -24.08 11.24
N ARG A 403 -4.08 -24.73 10.86
CA ARG A 403 -3.98 -26.21 10.78
C ARG A 403 -3.78 -26.86 12.14
N GLU A 404 -3.10 -26.16 13.05
CA GLU A 404 -2.89 -26.56 14.45
C GLU A 404 -4.22 -26.61 15.23
N GLY A 405 -5.20 -25.79 14.84
CA GLY A 405 -6.57 -25.81 15.34
C GLY A 405 -6.98 -24.51 16.05
N PRO A 406 -8.18 -24.48 16.68
CA PRO A 406 -8.78 -23.26 17.20
C PRO A 406 -7.93 -22.56 18.29
N VAL A 407 -7.61 -23.28 19.36
CA VAL A 407 -6.87 -22.72 20.51
C VAL A 407 -5.46 -22.24 20.12
N PRO A 408 -4.65 -22.99 19.33
CA PRO A 408 -3.38 -22.48 18.80
C PRO A 408 -3.52 -21.26 17.88
N MET A 409 -4.52 -21.25 16.98
CA MET A 409 -4.75 -20.14 16.05
C MET A 409 -5.21 -18.87 16.79
N ALA A 410 -6.05 -18.99 17.82
CA ALA A 410 -6.45 -17.88 18.69
C ALA A 410 -5.25 -17.27 19.44
N GLY A 411 -4.36 -18.12 20.00
CA GLY A 411 -3.13 -17.66 20.66
C GLY A 411 -2.13 -17.00 19.70
N TYR A 412 -2.04 -17.52 18.47
CA TYR A 412 -1.30 -16.90 17.37
C TYR A 412 -1.88 -15.52 16.99
N GLU A 413 -3.21 -15.37 16.89
CA GLU A 413 -3.84 -14.12 16.48
C GLU A 413 -3.60 -12.98 17.49
N ILE A 414 -3.72 -13.26 18.80
CA ILE A 414 -3.40 -12.29 19.87
C ILE A 414 -1.93 -11.82 19.73
N CYS A 415 -1.01 -12.75 19.48
CA CYS A 415 0.39 -12.42 19.28
C CYS A 415 0.62 -11.58 18.01
N LEU A 416 -0.02 -11.94 16.89
CA LEU A 416 0.05 -11.19 15.64
C LEU A 416 -0.49 -9.77 15.79
N GLN A 417 -1.65 -9.61 16.42
CA GLN A 417 -2.31 -8.32 16.52
C GLN A 417 -1.55 -7.36 17.45
N VAL A 418 -1.04 -7.83 18.59
CA VAL A 418 -0.15 -7.04 19.46
C VAL A 418 1.16 -6.68 18.74
N TRP A 419 1.77 -7.64 18.05
CA TRP A 419 3.02 -7.48 17.31
C TRP A 419 2.90 -6.49 16.14
N LEU A 420 1.83 -6.57 15.35
CA LEU A 420 1.52 -5.62 14.27
C LEU A 420 1.25 -4.22 14.83
N THR A 421 0.43 -4.12 15.88
CA THR A 421 0.07 -2.83 16.50
C THR A 421 1.29 -2.06 16.95
N ILE A 422 2.22 -2.73 17.66
CA ILE A 422 3.42 -2.07 18.17
C ILE A 422 4.49 -1.89 17.09
N SER A 423 4.51 -2.75 16.06
CA SER A 423 5.36 -2.51 14.88
C SER A 423 4.97 -1.23 14.14
N LEU A 424 3.66 -0.91 14.05
CA LEU A 424 3.15 0.29 13.38
C LEU A 424 3.58 1.63 14.03
N LEU A 425 3.98 1.64 15.30
CA LEU A 425 4.59 2.84 15.91
C LEU A 425 5.91 3.22 15.22
N ASN A 426 6.63 2.25 14.65
CA ASN A 426 7.86 2.48 13.88
C ASN A 426 7.58 3.00 12.45
N ASP A 427 6.36 2.83 11.93
CA ASP A 427 5.95 3.36 10.62
C ASP A 427 5.87 4.90 10.65
N ALA A 428 5.41 5.47 11.78
CA ALA A 428 5.46 6.92 12.03
C ALA A 428 6.90 7.49 12.00
N LEU A 429 7.86 6.72 12.55
CA LEU A 429 9.29 7.08 12.52
C LEU A 429 9.88 6.91 11.10
N ALA A 430 9.45 5.89 10.36
CA ALA A 430 9.82 5.67 8.98
C ALA A 430 9.35 6.84 8.08
N LEU A 431 8.13 7.36 8.29
CA LEU A 431 7.61 8.54 7.60
C LEU A 431 8.39 9.83 7.94
N ALA A 432 8.78 10.03 9.20
CA ALA A 432 9.63 11.14 9.59
C ALA A 432 11.02 11.07 8.90
N GLY A 433 11.62 9.86 8.86
CA GLY A 433 12.85 9.60 8.13
C GLY A 433 12.73 9.80 6.62
N GLN A 434 11.63 9.33 6.01
CA GLN A 434 11.30 9.52 4.60
C GLN A 434 11.29 11.01 4.22
N ALA A 435 10.59 11.85 4.99
CA ALA A 435 10.46 13.27 4.70
C ALA A 435 11.79 14.04 4.84
N LEU A 436 12.54 13.78 5.91
CA LEU A 436 13.83 14.43 6.15
C LEU A 436 14.89 13.99 5.13
N LEU A 437 14.94 12.70 4.79
CA LEU A 437 15.88 12.17 3.80
C LEU A 437 15.57 12.69 2.40
N ALA A 438 14.30 12.71 1.99
CA ALA A 438 13.88 13.27 0.69
C ALA A 438 14.27 14.75 0.55
N SER A 439 14.07 15.55 1.61
CA SER A 439 14.43 16.97 1.65
C SER A 439 15.93 17.21 1.40
N GLU A 440 16.81 16.50 2.11
CA GLU A 440 18.26 16.69 1.96
C GLU A 440 18.84 16.02 0.70
N TYR A 441 18.24 14.92 0.25
CA TYR A 441 18.60 14.28 -1.01
C TYR A 441 18.25 15.16 -2.22
N ALA A 442 17.06 15.79 -2.22
CA ALA A 442 16.63 16.72 -3.27
C ALA A 442 17.49 18.00 -3.34
N LYS A 443 18.10 18.43 -2.22
CA LYS A 443 19.07 19.53 -2.17
C LYS A 443 20.48 19.14 -2.63
N GLY A 444 20.76 17.85 -2.84
CA GLY A 444 22.12 17.34 -3.07
C GLY A 444 23.01 17.32 -1.82
N ASN A 445 22.44 17.51 -0.63
CA ASN A 445 23.17 17.59 0.64
C ASN A 445 23.56 16.20 1.17
N TYR A 446 24.28 15.40 0.37
CA TYR A 446 24.56 13.98 0.69
C TYR A 446 25.24 13.76 2.05
N LYS A 447 26.06 14.70 2.54
CA LYS A 447 26.62 14.66 3.92
C LYS A 447 25.52 14.69 4.98
N GLN A 448 24.55 15.59 4.87
CA GLN A 448 23.44 15.71 5.81
C GLN A 448 22.40 14.59 5.63
N ALA A 449 22.11 14.19 4.38
CA ALA A 449 21.28 13.02 4.10
C ALA A 449 21.82 11.75 4.78
N ARG A 450 23.15 11.53 4.76
CA ARG A 450 23.81 10.43 5.47
C ARG A 450 23.75 10.59 7.00
N LYS A 451 23.79 11.81 7.54
CA LYS A 451 23.57 12.05 8.98
C LYS A 451 22.14 11.73 9.40
N VAL A 452 21.13 12.13 8.61
CA VAL A 452 19.73 11.77 8.82
C VAL A 452 19.56 10.24 8.78
N LEU A 453 20.07 9.58 7.73
CA LEU A 453 20.02 8.12 7.57
C LEU A 453 20.47 7.36 8.85
N TYR A 454 21.66 7.69 9.38
CA TYR A 454 22.16 7.05 10.59
C TYR A 454 21.37 7.44 11.86
N ARG A 455 20.96 8.71 12.02
CA ARG A 455 20.18 9.14 13.20
C ARG A 455 18.78 8.51 13.21
N VAL A 456 18.10 8.33 12.07
CA VAL A 456 16.79 7.63 12.02
C VAL A 456 16.95 6.15 12.35
N LEU A 457 17.96 5.46 11.80
CA LEU A 457 18.24 4.06 12.13
C LEU A 457 18.58 3.85 13.62
N GLN A 458 19.33 4.77 14.23
CA GLN A 458 19.62 4.75 15.67
C GLN A 458 18.36 4.94 16.52
N VAL A 459 17.56 5.98 16.24
CA VAL A 459 16.30 6.22 16.94
C VAL A 459 15.37 5.01 16.77
N GLY A 460 15.31 4.41 15.58
CA GLY A 460 14.54 3.18 15.32
C GLY A 460 15.00 1.99 16.15
N GLY A 461 16.31 1.71 16.20
CA GLY A 461 16.85 0.65 17.05
C GLY A 461 16.57 0.86 18.54
N VAL A 462 16.74 2.09 19.04
CA VAL A 462 16.43 2.45 20.44
C VAL A 462 14.93 2.33 20.74
N THR A 463 14.06 2.81 19.84
CA THR A 463 12.60 2.65 19.95
C THR A 463 12.21 1.18 19.94
N GLY A 464 12.73 0.36 19.03
CA GLY A 464 12.46 -1.08 18.98
C GLY A 464 12.91 -1.83 20.24
N ILE A 465 14.02 -1.43 20.87
CA ILE A 465 14.47 -1.97 22.16
C ILE A 465 13.55 -1.51 23.31
N ALA A 466 13.14 -0.25 23.33
CA ALA A 466 12.20 0.27 24.33
C ALA A 466 10.82 -0.43 24.23
N LEU A 467 10.34 -0.66 23.01
CA LEU A 467 9.10 -1.41 22.73
C LEU A 467 9.24 -2.89 23.10
N ALA A 468 10.39 -3.52 22.86
CA ALA A 468 10.67 -4.88 23.31
C ALA A 468 10.63 -5.00 24.84
N ALA A 469 11.23 -4.06 25.55
CA ALA A 469 11.29 -4.05 27.01
C ALA A 469 9.93 -3.77 27.66
N SER A 470 9.16 -2.80 27.13
CA SER A 470 7.81 -2.52 27.64
C SER A 470 6.84 -3.67 27.38
N LEU A 471 6.94 -4.34 26.23
CA LEU A 471 6.22 -5.57 25.96
C LEU A 471 6.64 -6.70 26.90
N PHE A 472 7.93 -6.94 27.11
CA PHE A 472 8.38 -8.04 27.98
C PHE A 472 7.86 -7.88 29.42
N ALA A 473 7.78 -6.66 29.93
CA ALA A 473 7.19 -6.37 31.24
C ALA A 473 5.65 -6.44 31.26
N GLY A 474 4.97 -5.97 30.19
CA GLY A 474 3.51 -5.81 30.18
C GLY A 474 2.71 -6.96 29.56
N PHE A 475 3.32 -7.80 28.72
CA PHE A 475 2.58 -8.72 27.84
C PHE A 475 1.74 -9.76 28.60
N GLY A 476 2.21 -10.24 29.75
CA GLY A 476 1.45 -11.21 30.56
C GLY A 476 0.13 -10.68 31.12
N SER A 477 0.05 -9.37 31.40
CA SER A 477 -1.19 -8.68 31.81
C SER A 477 -2.00 -8.19 30.60
N LEU A 478 -1.31 -7.85 29.50
CA LEU A 478 -1.95 -7.48 28.24
C LEU A 478 -2.68 -8.66 27.61
N SER A 479 -2.13 -9.89 27.64
CA SER A 479 -2.77 -11.08 27.06
C SER A 479 -4.12 -11.40 27.72
N SER A 480 -4.24 -11.19 29.02
CA SER A 480 -5.50 -11.35 29.77
C SER A 480 -6.56 -10.29 29.47
N LEU A 481 -6.26 -9.26 28.66
CA LEU A 481 -7.28 -8.35 28.12
C LEU A 481 -7.95 -8.89 26.84
N PHE A 482 -7.49 -10.01 26.28
CA PHE A 482 -8.04 -10.56 25.04
C PHE A 482 -8.99 -11.74 25.24
N THR A 483 -8.78 -12.56 26.27
CA THR A 483 -9.60 -13.75 26.53
C THR A 483 -9.41 -14.28 27.95
N ASP A 484 -10.45 -14.92 28.48
CA ASP A 484 -10.40 -15.69 29.72
C ASP A 484 -9.97 -17.16 29.51
N ASP A 485 -9.86 -17.64 28.26
CA ASP A 485 -9.49 -19.04 27.95
C ASP A 485 -8.03 -19.32 28.37
N PRO A 486 -7.76 -20.14 29.41
CA PRO A 486 -6.41 -20.36 29.92
C PRO A 486 -5.52 -21.09 28.91
N ALA A 487 -6.09 -21.92 28.03
CA ALA A 487 -5.34 -22.65 27.03
C ALA A 487 -4.90 -21.73 25.87
N VAL A 488 -5.70 -20.72 25.53
CA VAL A 488 -5.27 -19.65 24.62
C VAL A 488 -4.23 -18.75 25.29
N LEU A 489 -4.43 -18.38 26.55
CA LEU A 489 -3.50 -17.52 27.29
C LEU A 489 -2.10 -18.13 27.42
N ASP A 490 -1.98 -19.44 27.68
CA ASP A 490 -0.66 -20.10 27.76
C ASP A 490 0.05 -20.17 26.40
N ILE A 491 -0.70 -20.34 25.30
CA ILE A 491 -0.12 -20.23 23.95
C ILE A 491 0.30 -18.79 23.65
N ALA A 492 -0.53 -17.79 23.96
CA ALA A 492 -0.18 -16.38 23.79
C ALA A 492 1.07 -16.01 24.60
N ARG A 493 1.14 -16.42 25.88
CA ARG A 493 2.33 -16.27 26.74
C ARG A 493 3.57 -16.90 26.14
N SER A 494 3.48 -18.08 25.52
CA SER A 494 4.62 -18.70 24.82
C SER A 494 5.14 -17.82 23.66
N GLY A 495 4.23 -17.09 23.01
CA GLY A 495 4.54 -16.13 21.95
C GLY A 495 5.27 -14.86 22.41
N VAL A 496 5.36 -14.57 23.71
CA VAL A 496 6.02 -13.34 24.22
C VAL A 496 7.46 -13.21 23.73
N TRP A 497 8.19 -14.31 23.58
CA TRP A 497 9.56 -14.32 23.07
C TRP A 497 9.64 -13.93 21.60
N PHE A 498 8.73 -14.43 20.77
CA PHE A 498 8.59 -13.96 19.38
C PHE A 498 8.24 -12.47 19.36
N VAL A 499 7.20 -12.08 20.12
CA VAL A 499 6.65 -10.73 20.12
C VAL A 499 7.71 -9.71 20.53
N THR A 500 8.52 -9.99 21.54
CA THR A 500 9.53 -9.07 22.11
C THR A 500 10.86 -9.08 21.34
N ILE A 501 11.48 -10.25 21.11
CA ILE A 501 12.82 -10.35 20.52
C ILE A 501 12.83 -9.82 19.07
N SER A 502 11.70 -9.87 18.37
CA SER A 502 11.61 -9.34 17.01
C SER A 502 11.39 -7.82 16.93
N GLN A 503 10.95 -7.11 17.98
CA GLN A 503 10.69 -5.65 17.87
C GLN A 503 11.89 -4.81 17.42
N PRO A 504 13.14 -5.04 17.89
CA PRO A 504 14.30 -4.28 17.40
C PRO A 504 14.57 -4.53 15.90
N VAL A 505 14.35 -5.77 15.44
CA VAL A 505 14.50 -6.16 14.03
C VAL A 505 13.39 -5.52 13.18
N ASN A 506 12.15 -5.54 13.66
CA ASN A 506 11.02 -4.88 13.02
C ASN A 506 11.27 -3.37 12.89
N ALA A 507 11.65 -2.70 13.98
CA ALA A 507 11.85 -1.25 13.97
C ALA A 507 12.88 -0.82 12.92
N ILE A 508 13.98 -1.57 12.78
CA ILE A 508 14.97 -1.37 11.71
C ILE A 508 14.37 -1.64 10.32
N ALA A 509 13.61 -2.73 10.13
CA ALA A 509 13.01 -3.08 8.85
C ALA A 509 11.96 -2.04 8.37
N PHE A 510 11.09 -1.56 9.27
CA PHE A 510 10.10 -0.51 8.98
C PHE A 510 10.79 0.83 8.68
N VAL A 511 11.80 1.22 9.47
CA VAL A 511 12.60 2.43 9.19
C VAL A 511 13.30 2.34 7.83
N ALA A 512 13.89 1.19 7.47
CA ALA A 512 14.52 0.97 6.18
C ALA A 512 13.56 1.17 5.00
N ASP A 513 12.30 0.72 5.10
CA ASP A 513 11.28 0.96 4.08
C ASP A 513 11.04 2.46 3.83
N GLY A 514 10.87 3.26 4.90
CA GLY A 514 10.71 4.71 4.78
C GLY A 514 11.93 5.41 4.17
N LEU A 515 13.14 4.91 4.47
CA LEU A 515 14.38 5.43 3.90
C LEU A 515 14.47 5.14 2.38
N TYR A 516 14.09 3.93 1.92
CA TYR A 516 13.99 3.65 0.48
C TYR A 516 13.00 4.59 -0.22
N TYR A 517 11.85 4.86 0.41
CA TYR A 517 10.83 5.76 -0.15
C TYR A 517 11.31 7.22 -0.17
N GLY A 518 12.13 7.64 0.79
CA GLY A 518 12.74 8.97 0.84
C GLY A 518 13.65 9.26 -0.37
N VAL A 519 14.35 8.22 -0.87
CA VAL A 519 15.16 8.31 -2.11
C VAL A 519 14.45 7.74 -3.36
N SER A 520 13.16 7.38 -3.24
CA SER A 520 12.34 6.79 -4.30
C SER A 520 12.87 5.47 -4.91
N ASP A 521 13.65 4.67 -4.18
CA ASP A 521 14.13 3.34 -4.64
C ASP A 521 13.07 2.24 -4.45
N PHE A 522 11.90 2.46 -5.05
CA PHE A 522 10.77 1.52 -5.03
C PHE A 522 11.10 0.19 -5.73
N ALA A 523 12.09 0.18 -6.63
CA ALA A 523 12.55 -1.03 -7.30
C ALA A 523 13.30 -1.95 -6.33
N TYR A 524 14.30 -1.43 -5.61
CA TYR A 524 15.00 -2.21 -4.60
C TYR A 524 14.06 -2.69 -3.48
N ALA A 525 13.17 -1.82 -2.99
CA ALA A 525 12.19 -2.16 -1.97
C ALA A 525 11.25 -3.30 -2.40
N ALA A 526 10.88 -3.36 -3.69
CA ALA A 526 10.05 -4.43 -4.24
C ALA A 526 10.83 -5.76 -4.38
N TYR A 527 12.01 -5.73 -5.01
CA TYR A 527 12.79 -6.97 -5.24
C TYR A 527 13.32 -7.58 -3.94
N SER A 528 13.80 -6.78 -3.00
CA SER A 528 14.28 -7.26 -1.69
C SER A 528 13.16 -7.90 -0.87
N THR A 529 11.99 -7.26 -0.79
CA THR A 529 10.83 -7.79 -0.07
C THR A 529 10.27 -9.06 -0.72
N LEU A 530 10.27 -9.15 -2.06
CA LEU A 530 9.84 -10.35 -2.79
C LEU A 530 10.79 -11.53 -2.55
N LEU A 531 12.11 -11.30 -2.53
CA LEU A 531 13.10 -12.31 -2.19
C LEU A 531 12.99 -12.76 -0.73
N ALA A 532 12.86 -11.81 0.21
CA ALA A 532 12.66 -12.11 1.63
C ALA A 532 11.39 -12.93 1.86
N GLY A 533 10.26 -12.54 1.22
CA GLY A 533 8.99 -13.26 1.30
C GLY A 533 9.07 -14.68 0.73
N ALA A 534 9.77 -14.87 -0.39
CA ALA A 534 9.97 -16.19 -0.98
C ALA A 534 10.80 -17.12 -0.07
N ILE A 535 11.93 -16.65 0.44
CA ILE A 535 12.79 -17.42 1.36
C ILE A 535 12.02 -17.78 2.65
N SER A 536 11.33 -16.81 3.24
CA SER A 536 10.54 -17.03 4.45
C SER A 536 9.34 -17.94 4.23
N SER A 537 8.69 -17.88 3.06
CA SER A 537 7.58 -18.79 2.71
C SER A 537 8.05 -20.23 2.57
N ILE A 538 9.21 -20.46 1.93
CA ILE A 538 9.84 -21.78 1.85
C ILE A 538 10.20 -22.29 3.26
N PHE A 539 10.78 -21.43 4.11
CA PHE A 539 11.08 -21.78 5.49
C PHE A 539 9.81 -22.14 6.29
N LEU A 540 8.75 -21.33 6.21
CA LEU A 540 7.46 -21.58 6.86
C LEU A 540 6.88 -22.96 6.48
N LEU A 541 6.88 -23.30 5.20
CA LEU A 541 6.40 -24.59 4.69
C LEU A 541 7.20 -25.80 5.18
N VAL A 542 8.49 -25.63 5.49
CA VAL A 542 9.37 -26.71 5.98
C VAL A 542 9.42 -26.79 7.50
N ALA A 543 9.30 -25.66 8.19
CA ALA A 543 9.46 -25.55 9.64
C ALA A 543 8.14 -25.72 10.42
N ALA A 544 7.04 -25.11 9.97
CA ALA A 544 5.77 -25.18 10.68
C ALA A 544 5.25 -26.63 10.86
N PRO A 545 5.29 -27.53 9.84
CA PRO A 545 4.87 -28.92 10.02
C PRO A 545 5.75 -29.77 10.95
N LYS A 546 6.87 -29.21 11.46
CA LYS A 546 7.82 -29.90 12.37
C LYS A 546 7.86 -29.29 13.77
N PHE A 547 7.55 -28.00 13.88
CA PHE A 547 7.70 -27.19 15.10
C PHE A 547 6.44 -26.41 15.48
N GLY A 548 5.30 -26.67 14.81
CA GLY A 548 4.03 -25.98 14.99
C GLY A 548 4.18 -24.46 14.91
N LEU A 549 3.50 -23.75 15.82
CA LEU A 549 3.62 -22.29 15.97
C LEU A 549 5.07 -21.80 16.12
N GLY A 550 5.97 -22.58 16.74
CA GLY A 550 7.38 -22.21 16.87
C GLY A 550 8.10 -22.09 15.52
N GLY A 551 7.75 -22.95 14.56
CA GLY A 551 8.22 -22.86 13.18
C GLY A 551 7.65 -21.65 12.44
N ILE A 552 6.42 -21.26 12.76
CA ILE A 552 5.76 -20.07 12.21
C ILE A 552 6.42 -18.79 12.74
N TRP A 553 6.67 -18.71 14.06
CA TRP A 553 7.39 -17.61 14.70
C TRP A 553 8.79 -17.42 14.14
N ALA A 554 9.54 -18.51 13.94
CA ALA A 554 10.85 -18.46 13.30
C ALA A 554 10.77 -17.94 11.85
N GLY A 555 9.75 -18.34 11.06
CA GLY A 555 9.57 -17.87 9.68
C GLY A 555 9.19 -16.38 9.57
N LEU A 556 8.33 -15.88 10.45
CA LEU A 556 7.99 -14.45 10.53
C LEU A 556 9.19 -13.61 11.01
N THR A 557 9.95 -14.12 11.99
CA THR A 557 11.20 -13.47 12.44
C THR A 557 12.24 -13.43 11.32
N LEU A 558 12.38 -14.51 10.55
CA LEU A 558 13.25 -14.57 9.38
C LEU A 558 12.83 -13.55 8.31
N PHE A 559 11.53 -13.36 8.06
CA PHE A 559 11.03 -12.38 7.09
C PHE A 559 11.45 -10.94 7.44
N MET A 560 11.27 -10.54 8.69
CA MET A 560 11.70 -9.20 9.14
C MET A 560 13.23 -9.09 9.25
N SER A 561 13.92 -10.17 9.61
CA SER A 561 15.40 -10.21 9.61
C SER A 561 15.99 -10.01 8.22
N LEU A 562 15.46 -10.69 7.20
CA LEU A 562 15.90 -10.53 5.81
C LEU A 562 15.61 -9.10 5.29
N ARG A 563 14.51 -8.47 5.71
CA ARG A 563 14.21 -7.07 5.38
C ARG A 563 15.14 -6.08 6.08
N ALA A 564 15.48 -6.30 7.35
CA ALA A 564 16.48 -5.50 8.07
C ALA A 564 17.89 -5.66 7.48
N ILE A 565 18.27 -6.87 7.06
CA ILE A 565 19.55 -7.15 6.38
C ILE A 565 19.62 -6.45 5.01
N ALA A 566 18.54 -6.50 4.22
CA ALA A 566 18.43 -5.68 3.00
C ALA A 566 18.57 -4.19 3.31
N GLY A 567 17.97 -3.72 4.42
CA GLY A 567 18.10 -2.36 4.94
C GLY A 567 19.54 -1.90 5.17
N PHE A 568 20.39 -2.78 5.74
CA PHE A 568 21.81 -2.47 5.96
C PHE A 568 22.71 -2.69 4.73
N TRP A 569 22.23 -3.40 3.70
CA TRP A 569 23.01 -3.70 2.50
C TRP A 569 22.93 -2.60 1.43
N ARG A 570 21.92 -1.73 1.48
CA ARG A 570 21.53 -0.85 0.37
C ARG A 570 22.23 0.52 0.31
#